data_AF-A0A1B8TH77-F1
#
_entry.id   AF-A0A1B8TH77-F1
#
_cell.length_a   1.000
_cell.length_b   1.000
_cell.length_c   1.000
_cell.angle_alpha   90.00
_cell.angle_beta   90.00
_cell.angle_gamma   90.00
#
_symmetry.space_group_name_H-M   'P 1'
#
loop_
_entity.id
_entity.type
_entity.pdbx_description
1 polymer ?
#
loop_
_entity_poly.entity_id
_entity_poly.type
_entity_poly.pdbx_seq_one_letter_code
_entity_poly.pdbx_strand_id
1 'polypeptide(L)'
;MAHLVESMAYVDATPWHGLGSRLSPKQLLEVRLREAGKDWQIEENPVHFRADANGHLGSIHSSPEQKVLYCSDTKEPLSAVSQRAPLELETRSVDWLAGVQPPRSY
;
A
#
# COMPACT_ATOMS: atom_id res chain seq x y z
N MET A 1 -14.61 20.91 -4.56
CA MET A 1 -14.71 19.72 -3.68
C MET A 1 -13.45 19.69 -2.83
N ALA A 2 -13.55 20.11 -1.58
CA ALA A 2 -12.45 20.03 -0.62
C ALA A 2 -12.37 18.58 -0.14
N HIS A 3 -11.30 17.89 -0.52
CA HIS A 3 -10.91 16.65 0.12
C HIS A 3 -10.76 16.94 1.62
N LEU A 4 -11.34 16.08 2.47
CA LEU A 4 -11.31 16.22 3.93
C LEU A 4 -9.85 16.22 4.41
N VAL A 5 -9.30 17.42 4.64
CA VAL A 5 -8.08 17.57 5.41
C VAL A 5 -8.51 17.67 6.87
N GLU A 6 -8.55 16.53 7.56
CA GLU A 6 -8.99 16.50 8.97
C GLU A 6 -7.93 17.08 9.91
N SER A 7 -6.64 16.99 9.56
CA SER A 7 -5.53 17.55 10.33
C SER A 7 -4.27 17.71 9.48
N MET A 8 -3.59 18.85 9.61
CA MET A 8 -2.31 19.15 8.96
C MET A 8 -1.38 19.83 9.95
N ALA A 9 -0.08 19.50 9.90
CA ALA A 9 0.95 20.10 10.72
C ALA A 9 2.09 20.66 9.84
N TYR A 10 2.71 21.78 10.24
CA TYR A 10 3.69 22.50 9.40
C TYR A 10 4.88 23.02 10.22
N VAL A 11 6.06 23.13 9.60
CA VAL A 11 7.31 23.56 10.28
C VAL A 11 7.63 25.03 10.01
N ASP A 12 7.41 25.51 8.78
CA ASP A 12 7.86 26.84 8.32
C ASP A 12 6.70 27.84 8.25
N ALA A 13 6.39 28.32 7.04
CA ALA A 13 5.35 29.30 6.81
C ALA A 13 3.98 28.70 7.10
N THR A 14 3.13 29.51 7.73
CA THR A 14 1.70 29.19 7.89
C THR A 14 1.11 28.95 6.50
N PRO A 15 0.48 27.79 6.25
CA PRO A 15 -0.12 27.51 4.95
C PRO A 15 -1.22 28.53 4.62
N TRP A 16 -1.46 28.78 3.34
CA TRP A 16 -2.33 29.85 2.83
C TRP A 16 -3.77 29.82 3.37
N HIS A 17 -4.25 28.64 3.77
CA HIS A 17 -5.57 28.44 4.34
C HIS A 17 -5.66 28.68 5.86
N GLY A 18 -4.53 28.92 6.54
CA GLY A 18 -4.47 29.15 7.99
C GLY A 18 -4.79 27.94 8.88
N LEU A 19 -5.21 26.81 8.31
CA LEU A 19 -5.47 25.55 9.01
C LEU A 19 -4.18 24.80 9.37
N GLY A 20 -4.18 24.14 10.53
CA GLY A 20 -3.14 23.23 10.98
C GLY A 20 -2.34 23.71 12.20
N SER A 21 -1.53 22.81 12.77
CA SER A 21 -0.71 23.07 13.94
C SER A 21 0.76 23.31 13.57
N ARG A 22 1.40 24.32 14.16
CA ARG A 22 2.83 24.57 13.96
C ARG A 22 3.65 23.58 14.78
N LEU A 23 4.53 22.84 14.10
CA LEU A 23 5.50 21.94 14.71
C LEU A 23 6.75 22.71 15.14
N SER A 24 7.40 22.20 16.18
CA SER A 24 8.63 22.79 16.69
C SER A 24 9.76 22.66 15.65
N PRO A 25 10.40 23.77 15.24
CA PRO A 25 11.51 23.71 14.29
C PRO A 25 12.71 22.96 14.89
N LYS A 26 13.49 22.30 14.03
CA LYS A 26 14.72 21.56 14.39
C LYS A 26 14.57 20.39 15.39
N GLN A 27 13.35 19.94 15.67
CA GLN A 27 13.13 18.70 16.43
C GLN A 27 13.44 17.44 15.61
N LEU A 28 13.71 16.34 16.32
CA LEU A 28 13.82 15.00 15.74
C LEU A 28 12.49 14.58 15.10
N LEU A 29 12.56 13.68 14.11
CA LEU A 29 11.38 13.20 13.38
C LEU A 29 10.34 12.58 14.31
N GLU A 30 10.76 11.78 15.29
CA GLU A 30 9.89 11.15 16.28
C GLU A 30 9.07 12.19 17.07
N VAL A 31 9.72 13.28 17.49
CA VAL A 31 9.04 14.37 18.21
C VAL A 31 8.02 15.07 17.31
N ARG A 32 8.35 15.30 16.03
CA ARG A 32 7.43 15.91 15.06
C ARG A 32 6.24 15.01 14.71
N LEU A 33 6.47 13.70 14.57
CA LEU A 33 5.39 12.72 14.34
C LEU A 33 4.43 12.72 15.52
N ARG A 34 4.96 12.73 16.75
CA ARG A 34 4.16 12.84 17.97
C ARG A 34 3.39 14.16 18.06
N GLU A 35 4.04 15.30 17.82
CA GLU A 35 3.39 16.63 17.80
C GLU A 35 2.30 16.72 16.72
N ALA A 36 2.48 16.04 15.58
CA ALA A 36 1.48 15.98 14.51
C ALA A 36 0.33 14.99 14.81
N GLY A 37 0.40 14.19 15.88
CA GLY A 37 -0.52 13.09 16.11
C GLY A 37 -0.43 12.00 15.03
N LYS A 38 0.76 11.81 14.46
CA LYS A 38 1.08 10.86 13.38
C LYS A 38 2.15 9.85 13.79
N ASP A 39 2.28 9.56 15.08
CA ASP A 39 3.17 8.52 15.63
C ASP A 39 2.55 7.11 15.56
N TRP A 40 1.70 6.88 14.55
CA TRP A 40 1.05 5.58 14.31
C TRP A 40 1.87 4.76 13.34
N GLN A 41 1.71 3.44 13.42
CA GLN A 41 2.34 2.50 12.51
C GLN A 41 1.32 2.02 11.48
N ILE A 42 1.80 1.74 10.27
CA ILE A 42 1.02 1.04 9.25
C ILE A 42 1.16 -0.45 9.54
N GLU A 43 0.06 -1.09 9.89
CA GLU A 43 -0.03 -2.54 10.07
C GLU A 43 -0.69 -3.18 8.84
N GLU A 44 -0.38 -4.45 8.60
CA GLU A 44 -0.98 -5.24 7.51
C GLU A 44 -1.71 -6.46 8.05
N ASN A 45 -2.85 -6.82 7.44
CA ASN A 45 -3.59 -8.04 7.75
C ASN A 45 -4.29 -8.59 6.50
N PRO A 46 -4.49 -9.92 6.33
CA PRO A 46 -5.23 -10.45 5.20
C PRO A 46 -6.64 -9.87 5.09
N VAL A 47 -7.12 -9.69 3.86
CA VAL A 47 -8.50 -9.29 3.59
C VAL A 47 -9.43 -10.42 3.99
N HIS A 48 -10.47 -10.09 4.76
CA HIS A 48 -11.56 -11.00 5.07
C HIS A 48 -12.85 -10.58 4.35
N PHE A 49 -13.55 -11.52 3.72
CA PHE A 49 -14.81 -11.26 3.03
C PHE A 49 -15.89 -12.27 3.44
N ARG A 50 -17.15 -11.87 3.31
CA ARG A 50 -18.31 -12.73 3.56
C ARG A 50 -18.90 -13.12 2.22
N ALA A 51 -18.88 -14.41 1.90
CA ALA A 51 -19.40 -14.93 0.63
C ALA A 51 -20.93 -15.14 0.67
N ASP A 52 -21.49 -15.41 1.85
CA ASP A 52 -22.90 -15.72 2.01
C ASP A 52 -23.65 -14.58 2.72
N ALA A 53 -24.52 -13.89 1.98
CA ALA A 53 -25.40 -12.86 2.53
C ALA A 53 -26.69 -13.43 3.17
N ASN A 54 -27.00 -14.71 2.93
CA ASN A 54 -28.35 -15.28 3.15
C ASN A 54 -28.44 -16.27 4.32
N GLY A 55 -27.52 -16.21 5.29
CA GLY A 55 -27.55 -17.05 6.49
C GLY A 55 -27.07 -16.27 7.72
N HIS A 56 -27.66 -16.57 8.89
CA HIS A 56 -27.46 -15.85 10.16
C HIS A 56 -25.98 -15.74 10.58
N LEU A 57 -25.10 -16.57 10.02
CA LEU A 57 -23.66 -16.51 10.22
C LEU A 57 -22.91 -16.85 8.92
N GLY A 58 -23.02 -16.00 7.89
CA GLY A 58 -22.27 -16.19 6.64
C GLY A 58 -20.77 -16.41 6.88
N SER A 59 -20.18 -17.40 6.20
CA SER A 59 -18.80 -17.83 6.38
C SER A 59 -17.82 -16.68 6.12
N ILE A 60 -16.87 -16.47 7.03
CA ILE A 60 -15.79 -15.50 6.86
C ILE A 60 -14.65 -16.21 6.14
N HIS A 61 -14.33 -15.73 4.94
CA HIS A 61 -13.21 -16.21 4.14
C HIS A 61 -12.05 -15.23 4.25
N SER A 62 -10.83 -15.74 4.18
CA SER A 62 -9.59 -14.94 4.23
C SER A 62 -8.83 -15.08 2.90
N SER A 63 -8.29 -13.98 2.39
CA SER A 63 -7.47 -13.96 1.18
C SER A 63 -6.02 -13.60 1.53
N PRO A 64 -5.12 -14.56 1.78
CA PRO A 64 -3.74 -14.26 2.21
C PRO A 64 -2.91 -13.47 1.17
N GLU A 65 -3.26 -13.59 -0.11
CA GLU A 65 -2.64 -12.84 -1.23
C GLU A 65 -3.06 -11.36 -1.30
N GLN A 66 -4.09 -10.98 -0.54
CA GLN A 66 -4.60 -9.62 -0.47
C GLN A 66 -4.55 -9.15 0.98
N LYS A 67 -3.92 -8.01 1.23
CA LYS A 67 -3.79 -7.46 2.57
C LYS A 67 -4.42 -6.07 2.63
N VAL A 68 -5.00 -5.74 3.77
CA VAL A 68 -5.38 -4.37 4.12
C VAL A 68 -4.26 -3.75 4.93
N LEU A 69 -3.84 -2.56 4.53
CA LEU A 69 -3.01 -1.67 5.33
C LEU A 69 -3.91 -0.80 6.19
N TYR A 70 -3.62 -0.68 7.48
CA TYR A 70 -4.44 0.08 8.42
C TYR A 70 -3.59 0.80 9.48
N CYS A 71 -4.17 1.82 10.10
CA CYS A 71 -3.55 2.58 11.19
C CYS A 71 -3.55 1.77 12.50
N SER A 72 -2.40 1.63 13.16
CA SER A 72 -2.27 0.88 14.43
C SER A 72 -3.22 1.35 15.52
N ASP A 73 -3.46 2.67 15.60
CA ASP A 73 -4.15 3.30 16.74
C ASP A 73 -5.66 3.27 16.56
N THR A 74 -6.15 3.68 15.39
CA THR A 74 -7.60 3.79 15.09
C THR A 74 -8.17 2.52 14.49
N LYS A 75 -7.31 1.61 13.99
CA LYS A 75 -7.68 0.44 13.20
C LYS A 75 -8.44 0.77 11.92
N GLU A 76 -8.33 2.02 11.46
CA GLU A 76 -8.97 2.46 10.21
C GLU A 76 -8.18 1.97 8.98
N PRO A 77 -8.88 1.48 7.95
CA PRO A 77 -8.25 1.00 6.73
C PRO A 77 -7.71 2.18 5.91
N LEU A 78 -6.47 2.05 5.44
CA LEU A 78 -5.81 3.02 4.58
C LEU A 78 -5.87 2.61 3.10
N SER A 79 -5.54 1.35 2.81
CA SER A 79 -5.52 0.83 1.45
C SER A 79 -5.59 -0.70 1.42
N ALA A 80 -6.05 -1.28 0.31
CA ALA A 80 -5.97 -2.71 0.05
C ALA A 80 -4.89 -2.98 -1.02
N VAL A 81 -3.96 -3.88 -0.71
CA VAL A 81 -2.83 -4.26 -1.57
C VAL A 81 -2.91 -5.75 -1.90
N SER A 82 -2.42 -6.12 -3.08
CA SER A 82 -2.31 -7.52 -3.49
C SER A 82 -0.87 -7.82 -3.89
N GLN A 83 -0.38 -8.99 -3.48
CA GLN A 83 0.91 -9.47 -3.92
C GLN A 83 0.78 -9.86 -5.40
N ARG A 84 1.34 -9.02 -6.29
CA ARG A 84 1.57 -9.45 -7.67
C ARG A 84 2.89 -10.20 -7.67
N ALA A 85 2.87 -11.49 -8.00
CA ALA A 85 4.09 -12.16 -8.40
C ALA A 85 4.73 -11.34 -9.54
N PRO A 86 6.05 -11.07 -9.52
CA PRO A 86 6.69 -10.53 -10.71
C PRO A 86 6.39 -11.47 -11.86
N LEU A 87 5.95 -10.91 -12.99
CA LEU A 87 5.86 -11.67 -14.22
C LEU A 87 7.29 -12.13 -14.50
N GLU A 88 7.58 -13.40 -14.23
CA GLU A 88 8.83 -14.02 -14.65
C GLU A 88 8.80 -13.97 -16.17
N LEU A 89 9.41 -12.91 -16.72
CA LEU A 89 9.76 -12.85 -18.11
C LEU A 89 10.81 -13.94 -18.28
N GLU A 90 10.33 -15.17 -18.51
CA GLU A 90 11.09 -16.29 -19.01
C GLU A 90 11.95 -15.71 -20.12
N THR A 91 13.23 -15.58 -19.81
CA THR A 91 14.24 -15.07 -20.72
C THR A 91 14.34 -16.13 -21.79
N ARG A 92 13.44 -16.06 -22.79
CA ARG A 92 13.50 -16.85 -24.00
C ARG A 92 14.81 -16.45 -24.65
N SER A 93 15.79 -17.30 -24.38
CA SER A 93 17.09 -17.38 -24.99
C SER A 93 16.98 -16.92 -26.44
N VAL A 94 17.76 -15.89 -26.76
CA VAL A 94 17.92 -15.36 -28.11
C VAL A 94 18.72 -16.39 -28.91
N ASP A 95 18.11 -17.55 -29.20
CA ASP A 95 18.66 -18.60 -30.05
C ASP A 95 18.00 -18.57 -31.44
N TRP A 96 17.79 -17.36 -31.98
CA TRP A 96 17.22 -17.12 -33.31
C TRP A 96 18.15 -16.30 -34.23
N LEU A 97 19.46 -16.26 -33.94
CA LEU A 97 20.48 -15.57 -34.75
C LEU A 97 21.70 -16.44 -35.09
N ALA A 98 21.48 -17.72 -35.36
CA ALA A 98 22.45 -18.53 -36.11
C ALA A 98 21.69 -19.30 -37.18
N GLY A 99 21.72 -18.77 -38.42
CA GLY A 99 21.16 -19.40 -39.62
C GLY A 99 21.90 -20.68 -40.00
N VAL A 100 21.85 -21.70 -39.15
CA VAL A 100 22.37 -23.03 -39.43
C VAL A 100 21.18 -23.93 -39.74
N GLN A 101 20.92 -24.08 -41.04
CA GLN A 101 19.97 -25.07 -41.55
C GLN A 101 20.63 -26.46 -41.46
N PRO A 102 19.97 -27.48 -40.90
CA PRO A 102 20.56 -28.83 -40.82
C PRO A 102 20.72 -29.44 -42.23
N PRO A 103 21.76 -30.26 -42.47
CA PRO A 103 22.02 -30.83 -43.80
C PRO A 103 20.89 -31.75 -44.23
N ARG A 104 20.43 -31.59 -45.47
CA ARG A 104 19.53 -32.55 -46.13
C ARG A 104 20.31 -33.83 -46.42
N SER A 105 19.95 -34.91 -45.72
CA SER A 105 20.31 -36.26 -46.14
C SER A 105 19.60 -36.59 -47.45
N TYR A 106 20.35 -37.06 -48.44
CA TYR A 106 19.84 -37.77 -49.62
C TYR A 106 19.78 -39.27 -49.32
#